data_AF-A0A2D8ZYB8-F1
#
_entry.id   AF-A0A2D8ZYB8-F1
#
_cell.length_a   1.000
_cell.length_b   1.000
_cell.length_c   1.000
_cell.angle_alpha   90.00
_cell.angle_beta   90.00
_cell.angle_gamma   90.00
#
_symmetry.space_group_name_H-M   'P 1'
#
loop_
_entity.id
_entity.type
_entity.pdbx_description
1 polymer ?
#
loop_
_entity_poly.entity_id
_entity_poly.type
_entity_poly.pdbx_seq_one_letter_code
_entity_poly.pdbx_strand_id
1 'polypeptide(L)'
;GMLWYGLWLLRSFQPQERIWQEALGEVILLGLFNLGLSPFLHWHHRAPDELGFANAVGLLALVFVFYLMSLNKMLSRLAAMLPDETLRIETKLFSRMNCVLLAVASIGFGVNFGVMYLISLNIEPPELLLQLTAMAARLQPWLFMAFVLVCVLIPLSMTMSLLWKTKESILTSVFHSRH
;
A
#
# COMPACT_ATOMS: atom_id res chain seq x y z
N GLY A 1 -5.50 -9.58 -11.98
CA GLY A 1 -5.31 -10.08 -13.35
C GLY A 1 -4.24 -9.31 -14.10
N MET A 2 -4.59 -8.16 -14.68
CA MET A 2 -3.67 -7.42 -15.57
C MET A 2 -2.38 -6.90 -14.91
N LEU A 3 -2.44 -6.40 -13.66
CA LEU A 3 -1.24 -5.97 -12.94
C LEU A 3 -0.24 -7.11 -12.70
N TRP A 4 -0.74 -8.32 -12.41
CA TRP A 4 0.09 -9.51 -12.24
C TRP A 4 0.84 -9.86 -13.52
N TYR A 5 0.13 -9.85 -14.65
CA TYR A 5 0.72 -10.11 -15.95
C TYR A 5 1.77 -9.05 -16.33
N GLY A 6 1.51 -7.78 -16.05
CA GLY A 6 2.48 -6.70 -16.25
C GLY A 6 3.75 -6.89 -15.41
N LEU A 7 3.61 -7.20 -14.11
CA LEU A 7 4.73 -7.50 -13.22
C LEU A 7 5.54 -8.73 -13.68
N TRP A 8 4.85 -9.75 -14.19
CA TRP A 8 5.49 -10.94 -14.74
C TRP A 8 6.34 -10.63 -15.97
N LEU A 9 5.85 -9.78 -16.88
CA LEU A 9 6.59 -9.32 -18.06
C LEU A 9 7.82 -8.48 -17.67
N LEU A 10 7.72 -7.66 -16.63
CA LEU A 10 8.82 -6.85 -16.10
C LEU A 10 9.96 -7.70 -15.50
N ARG A 11 9.72 -8.96 -15.17
CA ARG A 11 10.75 -9.88 -14.65
C ARG A 11 11.86 -10.17 -15.67
N SER A 12 11.53 -10.20 -16.97
CA SER A 12 12.53 -10.38 -18.03
C SER A 12 13.33 -9.11 -18.33
N PHE A 13 12.93 -7.96 -17.79
CA PHE A 13 13.68 -6.70 -17.94
C PHE A 13 14.85 -6.67 -16.96
N GLN A 14 16.07 -6.40 -17.46
CA GLN A 14 17.31 -6.28 -16.66
C GLN A 14 17.51 -7.43 -15.63
N PRO A 15 17.62 -8.70 -16.07
CA PRO A 15 17.75 -9.85 -15.16
C PRO A 15 19.07 -9.86 -14.34
N GLN A 16 20.07 -9.08 -14.77
CA GLN A 16 21.37 -8.99 -14.12
C GLN A 16 21.35 -8.09 -12.87
N GLU A 17 20.37 -7.18 -12.74
CA GLU A 17 20.29 -6.29 -11.60
C GLU A 17 19.55 -6.96 -10.44
N ARG A 18 20.32 -7.53 -9.51
CA ARG A 18 19.81 -8.26 -8.34
C ARG A 18 18.83 -7.43 -7.51
N ILE A 19 19.15 -6.16 -7.32
CA ILE A 19 18.37 -5.18 -6.56
C ILE A 19 16.98 -4.99 -7.20
N TRP A 20 16.90 -4.97 -8.53
CA TRP A 20 15.63 -4.89 -9.26
C TRP A 20 14.80 -6.16 -9.13
N GLN A 21 15.43 -7.33 -9.27
CA GLN A 21 14.76 -8.62 -9.14
C GLN A 21 14.20 -8.86 -7.73
N GLU A 22 14.92 -8.42 -6.68
CA GLU A 22 14.43 -8.48 -5.30
C GLU A 22 13.20 -7.59 -5.08
N ALA A 23 13.22 -6.34 -5.60
CA ALA A 23 12.06 -5.45 -5.50
C ALA A 23 10.83 -5.99 -6.27
N LEU A 24 11.04 -6.53 -7.47
CA LEU A 24 9.96 -7.19 -8.22
C LEU A 24 9.41 -8.41 -7.46
N GLY A 25 10.28 -9.22 -6.87
CA GLY A 25 9.89 -10.37 -6.07
C GLY A 25 9.00 -9.98 -4.88
N GLU A 26 9.38 -8.95 -4.13
CA GLU A 26 8.59 -8.39 -3.02
C GLU A 26 7.19 -7.98 -3.49
N VAL A 27 7.09 -7.23 -4.59
CA VAL A 27 5.80 -6.75 -5.13
C VAL A 27 4.91 -7.92 -5.58
N ILE A 28 5.48 -8.90 -6.28
CA ILE A 28 4.75 -10.09 -6.74
C ILE A 28 4.24 -10.89 -5.53
N LEU A 29 5.08 -11.13 -4.52
CA LEU A 29 4.70 -11.88 -3.32
C LEU A 29 3.57 -11.19 -2.55
N LEU A 30 3.71 -9.88 -2.29
CA LEU A 30 2.69 -9.09 -1.59
C LEU A 30 1.39 -8.96 -2.40
N GLY A 31 1.49 -8.91 -3.72
CA GLY A 31 0.35 -8.93 -4.63
C GLY A 31 -0.41 -10.27 -4.55
N LEU A 32 0.31 -11.39 -4.44
CA LEU A 32 -0.29 -12.72 -4.29
C LEU A 32 -1.04 -12.84 -2.95
N PHE A 33 -0.46 -12.35 -1.86
CA PHE A 33 -1.13 -12.31 -0.57
C PHE A 33 -2.40 -11.47 -0.61
N ASN A 34 -2.37 -10.29 -1.22
CA ASN A 34 -3.57 -9.47 -1.41
C ASN A 34 -4.65 -10.20 -2.22
N LEU A 35 -4.26 -10.91 -3.28
CA LEU A 35 -5.19 -11.65 -4.12
C LEU A 35 -5.80 -12.85 -3.38
N GLY A 36 -5.00 -13.59 -2.59
CA GLY A 36 -5.46 -14.69 -1.76
C GLY A 36 -6.30 -14.26 -0.57
N LEU A 37 -6.07 -13.06 -0.02
CA LEU A 37 -6.85 -12.49 1.08
C LEU A 37 -8.12 -11.76 0.59
N SER A 38 -8.22 -11.44 -0.69
CA SER A 38 -9.38 -10.74 -1.26
C SER A 38 -10.75 -11.42 -1.05
N PRO A 39 -10.89 -12.77 -1.06
CA PRO A 39 -12.17 -13.41 -0.83
C PRO A 39 -12.71 -13.16 0.59
N PHE A 40 -11.84 -12.90 1.56
CA PHE A 40 -12.24 -12.66 2.95
C PHE A 40 -13.02 -11.36 3.12
N LEU A 41 -12.88 -10.38 2.21
CA LEU A 41 -13.77 -9.21 2.17
C LEU A 41 -15.23 -9.61 1.95
N HIS A 42 -15.47 -10.54 1.04
CA HIS A 42 -16.81 -11.03 0.73
C HIS A 42 -17.43 -11.79 1.91
N TRP A 43 -16.61 -12.61 2.58
CA TRP A 43 -17.04 -13.36 3.76
C TRP A 43 -17.28 -12.46 4.98
N HIS A 44 -16.45 -11.44 5.19
CA HIS A 44 -16.67 -10.45 6.23
C HIS A 44 -17.97 -9.66 6.03
N HIS A 45 -18.32 -9.32 4.78
CA HIS A 45 -19.58 -8.65 4.49
C HIS A 45 -20.81 -9.52 4.81
N ARG A 46 -20.69 -10.85 4.70
CA ARG A 46 -21.77 -11.80 5.00
C ARG A 46 -21.84 -12.20 6.48
N ALA A 47 -20.71 -12.27 7.16
CA ALA A 47 -20.61 -12.65 8.56
C ALA A 47 -19.73 -11.64 9.31
N PRO A 48 -20.27 -10.44 9.62
CA PRO A 48 -19.50 -9.37 10.25
C PRO A 48 -19.15 -9.67 11.72
N ASP A 49 -19.92 -10.55 12.39
CA ASP A 49 -19.75 -10.86 13.81
C ASP A 49 -18.56 -11.81 14.10
N GLU A 50 -17.99 -12.43 13.07
CA GLU A 50 -16.84 -13.32 13.20
C GLU A 50 -15.53 -12.53 13.20
N LEU A 51 -14.91 -12.43 14.39
CA LEU A 51 -13.63 -11.75 14.61
C LEU A 51 -12.52 -12.26 13.68
N GLY A 52 -12.57 -13.54 13.28
CA GLY A 52 -11.62 -14.11 12.33
C GLY A 52 -11.65 -13.43 10.95
N PHE A 53 -12.83 -13.09 10.44
CA PHE A 53 -12.96 -12.39 9.16
C PHE A 53 -12.56 -10.93 9.27
N ALA A 54 -12.87 -10.26 10.39
CA ALA A 54 -12.40 -8.90 10.65
C ALA A 54 -10.86 -8.83 10.69
N ASN A 55 -10.21 -9.78 11.37
CA ASN A 55 -8.75 -9.87 11.43
C ASN A 55 -8.14 -10.15 10.04
N ALA A 56 -8.77 -11.00 9.23
CA ALA A 56 -8.31 -11.27 7.86
C ALA A 56 -8.41 -10.03 6.96
N VAL A 57 -9.46 -9.21 7.11
CA VAL A 57 -9.60 -7.93 6.39
C VAL A 57 -8.58 -6.90 6.89
N GLY A 58 -8.31 -6.85 8.19
CA GLY A 58 -7.23 -6.01 8.75
C GLY A 58 -5.85 -6.41 8.19
N LEU A 59 -5.57 -7.72 8.13
CA LEU A 59 -4.36 -8.24 7.51
C LEU A 59 -4.29 -7.90 6.02
N LEU A 60 -5.40 -8.04 5.29
CA LEU A 60 -5.50 -7.64 3.88
C LEU A 60 -5.11 -6.17 3.70
N ALA A 61 -5.69 -5.27 4.50
CA ALA A 61 -5.39 -3.84 4.43
C ALA A 61 -3.91 -3.54 4.72
N LEU A 62 -3.33 -4.21 5.72
CA LEU A 62 -1.92 -4.07 6.07
C LEU A 62 -1.02 -4.58 4.92
N VAL A 63 -1.29 -5.76 4.38
CA VAL A 63 -0.54 -6.31 3.23
C VAL A 63 -0.71 -5.39 2.00
N PHE A 64 -1.86 -4.75 1.81
CA PHE A 64 -2.06 -3.76 0.75
C PHE A 64 -1.16 -2.53 0.90
N VAL A 65 -1.01 -2.00 2.11
CA VAL A 65 -0.11 -0.87 2.40
C VAL A 65 1.34 -1.25 2.08
N PHE A 66 1.80 -2.42 2.51
CA PHE A 66 3.14 -2.92 2.17
C PHE A 66 3.31 -3.13 0.67
N TYR A 67 2.29 -3.66 -0.01
CA TYR A 67 2.30 -3.81 -1.46
C TYR A 67 2.52 -2.46 -2.16
N LEU A 68 1.80 -1.40 -1.74
CA LEU A 68 2.00 -0.05 -2.28
C LEU A 68 3.40 0.52 -2.00
N MET A 69 3.97 0.25 -0.83
CA MET A 69 5.35 0.66 -0.52
C MET A 69 6.36 -0.02 -1.45
N SER A 70 6.27 -1.34 -1.60
CA SER A 70 7.15 -2.12 -2.48
C SER A 70 6.98 -1.71 -3.94
N LEU A 71 5.75 -1.41 -4.37
CA LEU A 71 5.45 -0.97 -5.73
C LEU A 71 6.05 0.43 -6.01
N ASN A 72 5.99 1.35 -5.06
CA ASN A 72 6.68 2.65 -5.16
C ASN A 72 8.20 2.50 -5.25
N LYS A 73 8.79 1.64 -4.43
CA LYS A 73 10.24 1.34 -4.46
C LYS A 73 10.67 0.76 -5.81
N MET A 74 9.88 -0.16 -6.35
CA MET A 74 10.10 -0.73 -7.69
C MET A 74 10.02 0.37 -8.77
N LEU A 75 8.99 1.22 -8.76
CA LEU A 75 8.84 2.33 -9.72
C LEU A 75 10.00 3.32 -9.66
N SER A 76 10.44 3.69 -8.45
CA SER A 76 11.59 4.59 -8.29
C SER A 76 12.87 3.99 -8.86
N ARG A 77 13.06 2.67 -8.81
CA ARG A 77 14.20 1.99 -9.44
C ARG A 77 14.06 1.96 -10.96
N LEU A 78 12.87 1.66 -11.47
CA LEU A 78 12.59 1.69 -12.90
C LEU A 78 12.87 3.08 -13.49
N ALA A 79 12.43 4.15 -12.81
CA ALA A 79 12.72 5.54 -13.19
C ALA A 79 14.22 5.89 -13.11
N ALA A 80 14.99 5.28 -12.20
CA ALA A 80 16.43 5.47 -12.12
C ALA A 80 17.19 4.78 -13.28
N MET A 81 16.61 3.75 -13.90
CA MET A 81 17.16 3.09 -15.09
C MET A 81 16.79 3.79 -16.40
N LEU A 82 15.79 4.69 -16.38
CA LEU A 82 15.38 5.47 -17.54
C LEU A 82 16.27 6.71 -17.72
N PRO A 83 16.50 7.17 -18.97
CA PRO A 83 17.38 8.29 -19.27
C PRO A 83 16.81 9.66 -18.87
N ASP A 84 15.54 9.74 -18.48
CA ASP A 84 14.84 10.99 -18.16
C ASP A 84 15.13 11.47 -16.73
N GLU A 85 15.82 12.61 -16.61
CA GLU A 85 16.26 13.18 -15.33
C GLU A 85 15.10 13.85 -14.55
N THR A 86 14.14 14.46 -15.26
CA THR A 86 12.96 15.07 -14.64
C THR A 86 12.07 13.98 -14.01
N LEU A 87 11.86 12.88 -14.74
CA LEU A 87 11.12 11.74 -14.22
C LEU A 87 11.79 11.16 -12.97
N ARG A 88 13.12 11.09 -12.95
CA ARG A 88 13.89 10.54 -11.81
C ARG A 88 13.73 11.37 -10.53
N ILE A 89 13.71 12.70 -10.63
CA ILE A 89 13.54 13.61 -9.49
C ILE A 89 12.10 13.53 -8.96
N GLU A 90 11.10 13.61 -9.84
CA GLU A 90 9.68 13.49 -9.43
C GLU A 90 9.40 12.15 -8.75
N THR A 91 9.92 11.05 -9.30
CA THR A 91 9.68 9.71 -8.74
C THR A 91 10.32 9.55 -7.36
N LYS A 92 11.48 10.16 -7.10
CA LYS A 92 12.09 10.16 -5.75
C LYS A 92 11.24 10.95 -4.75
N LEU A 93 10.74 12.12 -5.13
CA LEU A 93 9.90 12.94 -4.26
C LEU A 93 8.59 12.21 -3.91
N PHE A 94 7.90 11.71 -4.93
CA PHE A 94 6.64 10.98 -4.75
C PHE A 94 6.83 9.67 -4.00
N SER A 95 7.91 8.93 -4.26
CA SER A 95 8.21 7.72 -3.48
C SER A 95 8.49 8.02 -2.02
N ARG A 96 9.16 9.14 -1.69
CA ARG A 96 9.41 9.55 -0.30
C ARG A 96 8.11 9.98 0.39
N MET A 97 7.28 10.79 -0.27
CA MET A 97 5.98 11.20 0.27
C MET A 97 5.06 9.99 0.50
N ASN A 98 4.99 9.07 -0.48
CA ASN A 98 4.21 7.84 -0.35
C ASN A 98 4.71 6.96 0.79
N CYS A 99 6.03 6.82 0.96
CA CYS A 99 6.58 6.04 2.05
C CYS A 99 6.21 6.62 3.42
N VAL A 100 6.27 7.95 3.58
CA VAL A 100 5.86 8.62 4.83
C VAL A 100 4.36 8.44 5.08
N LEU A 101 3.52 8.68 4.08
CA LEU A 101 2.07 8.52 4.21
C LEU A 101 1.67 7.08 4.54
N LEU A 102 2.29 6.10 3.89
CA LEU A 102 2.04 4.69 4.13
C LEU A 102 2.63 4.23 5.48
N ALA A 103 3.74 4.82 5.95
CA ALA A 103 4.27 4.53 7.29
C ALA A 103 3.32 5.06 8.37
N VAL A 104 2.80 6.26 8.19
CA VAL A 104 1.73 6.81 9.03
C VAL A 104 0.49 5.91 8.96
N ALA A 105 0.13 5.42 7.78
CA ALA A 105 -0.96 4.44 7.58
C ALA A 105 -0.76 3.19 8.46
N SER A 106 0.42 2.56 8.37
CA SER A 106 0.77 1.35 9.14
C SER A 106 0.72 1.59 10.65
N ILE A 107 1.23 2.74 11.12
CA ILE A 107 1.20 3.10 12.54
C ILE A 107 -0.24 3.26 13.01
N GLY A 108 -1.08 4.00 12.27
CA GLY A 108 -2.49 4.19 12.64
C GLY A 108 -3.28 2.89 12.68
N PHE A 109 -3.07 1.99 11.71
CA PHE A 109 -3.67 0.65 11.73
C PHE A 109 -3.19 -0.17 12.94
N GLY A 110 -1.88 -0.15 13.26
CA GLY A 110 -1.32 -0.85 14.41
C GLY A 110 -1.86 -0.35 15.75
N VAL A 111 -1.99 0.98 15.91
CA VAL A 111 -2.57 1.59 17.11
C VAL A 111 -4.04 1.20 17.24
N ASN A 112 -4.81 1.25 16.16
CA ASN A 112 -6.23 0.88 16.19
C ASN A 112 -6.42 -0.60 16.60
N PHE A 113 -5.63 -1.50 16.02
CA PHE A 113 -5.66 -2.91 16.35
C PHE A 113 -5.21 -3.18 17.80
N GLY A 114 -4.18 -2.47 18.27
CA GLY A 114 -3.71 -2.54 19.65
C GLY A 114 -4.76 -2.10 20.67
N VAL A 115 -5.47 -1.00 20.40
CA VAL A 115 -6.57 -0.53 21.26
C VAL A 115 -7.71 -1.56 21.30
N MET A 116 -8.10 -2.12 20.16
CA MET A 116 -9.14 -3.15 20.09
C MET A 116 -8.77 -4.42 20.87
N TYR A 117 -7.50 -4.82 20.81
CA TYR A 117 -6.98 -5.96 21.57
C TYR A 117 -6.97 -5.70 23.08
N LEU A 118 -6.57 -4.50 23.52
CA LEU A 118 -6.59 -4.10 24.93
C LEU A 118 -8.00 -4.08 25.52
N ILE A 119 -8.98 -3.57 24.77
CA ILE A 119 -10.40 -3.59 25.18
C ILE A 119 -10.90 -5.03 25.34
N SER A 120 -10.50 -5.94 24.44
CA SER A 120 -10.89 -7.36 24.49
C SER A 120 -10.30 -8.10 25.71
N LEU A 121 -9.19 -7.62 26.26
CA LEU A 121 -8.55 -8.17 27.46
C LEU A 121 -9.24 -7.75 28.78
N ASN A 122 -10.30 -6.93 28.70
CA ASN A 122 -11.08 -6.44 29.85
C ASN A 122 -10.22 -5.79 30.96
N ILE A 123 -9.08 -5.20 30.58
CA ILE A 123 -8.25 -4.41 31.48
C ILE A 123 -8.97 -3.08 31.64
N GLU A 124 -9.60 -2.86 32.80
CA GLU A 124 -10.31 -1.62 33.10
C GLU A 124 -9.36 -0.42 32.93
N PRO A 125 -9.56 0.44 31.92
CA PRO A 125 -8.75 1.61 31.76
C PRO A 125 -9.07 2.61 32.89
N PRO A 126 -8.07 3.37 33.39
CA PRO A 126 -8.29 4.51 34.28
C PRO A 126 -9.43 5.42 33.77
N GLU A 127 -10.26 5.99 34.66
CA GLU A 127 -11.48 6.75 34.28
C GLU A 127 -11.24 7.87 33.24
N LEU A 128 -10.07 8.50 33.23
CA LEU A 128 -9.67 9.49 32.22
C LEU A 128 -9.52 8.89 30.81
N LEU A 129 -9.03 7.66 30.71
CA LEU A 129 -8.95 6.91 29.45
C LEU A 129 -10.33 6.47 28.98
N LEU A 130 -11.28 6.21 29.88
CA LEU A 130 -12.66 5.87 29.53
C LEU A 130 -13.39 7.05 28.85
N GLN A 131 -13.21 8.27 29.36
CA GLN A 131 -13.81 9.46 28.75
C GLN A 131 -13.17 9.81 27.39
N LEU A 132 -11.84 9.69 27.29
CA LEU A 132 -11.12 9.87 26.03
C LEU A 132 -11.50 8.81 24.99
N THR A 133 -11.63 7.54 25.39
CA THR A 133 -12.05 6.46 24.49
C THR A 133 -13.51 6.58 24.07
N ALA A 134 -14.43 7.02 24.93
CA ALA A 134 -15.83 7.26 24.55
C ALA A 134 -15.97 8.41 23.54
N MET A 135 -15.21 9.50 23.74
CA MET A 135 -15.18 10.63 22.82
C MET A 135 -14.47 10.28 21.51
N ALA A 136 -13.38 9.51 21.59
CA ALA A 136 -12.68 8.98 20.43
C ALA A 136 -13.54 7.98 19.65
N ALA A 137 -14.27 7.06 20.29
CA ALA A 137 -15.13 6.06 19.64
C ALA A 137 -16.22 6.72 18.79
N ARG A 138 -16.75 7.87 19.22
CA ARG A 138 -17.74 8.63 18.46
C ARG A 138 -17.18 9.27 17.20
N LEU A 139 -15.92 9.70 17.24
CA LEU A 139 -15.19 10.31 16.12
C LEU A 139 -14.42 9.28 15.28
N GLN A 140 -14.19 8.08 15.83
CA GLN A 140 -13.36 7.01 15.27
C GLN A 140 -13.73 6.62 13.84
N PRO A 141 -15.01 6.39 13.47
CA PRO A 141 -15.33 6.02 12.09
C PRO A 141 -15.03 7.16 11.09
N TRP A 142 -15.26 8.42 11.49
CA TRP A 142 -14.95 9.59 10.66
C TRP A 142 -13.44 9.81 10.52
N LEU A 143 -12.70 9.73 11.64
CA LEU A 143 -11.24 9.84 11.64
C LEU A 143 -10.58 8.70 10.86
N PHE A 144 -11.10 7.47 10.99
CA PHE A 144 -10.63 6.32 10.22
C PHE A 144 -10.88 6.51 8.73
N MET A 145 -12.06 6.96 8.32
CA MET A 145 -12.37 7.25 6.92
C MET A 145 -11.47 8.36 6.35
N ALA A 146 -11.27 9.46 7.10
CA ALA A 146 -10.36 10.53 6.70
C ALA A 146 -8.91 10.05 6.60
N PHE A 147 -8.47 9.21 7.54
CA PHE A 147 -7.15 8.61 7.55
C PHE A 147 -6.93 7.69 6.35
N VAL A 148 -7.89 6.81 6.02
CA VAL A 148 -7.80 5.97 4.82
C VAL A 148 -7.76 6.82 3.56
N LEU A 149 -8.59 7.87 3.48
CA LEU A 149 -8.61 8.78 2.34
C LEU A 149 -7.27 9.50 2.14
N VAL A 150 -6.70 10.06 3.21
CA VAL A 150 -5.45 10.83 3.11
C VAL A 150 -4.24 9.90 2.98
N CYS A 151 -4.15 8.86 3.80
CA CYS A 151 -2.94 8.05 3.92
C CYS A 151 -2.89 6.86 2.95
N VAL A 152 -4.01 6.47 2.33
CA VAL A 152 -4.05 5.35 1.36
C VAL A 152 -4.44 5.83 -0.04
N LEU A 153 -5.53 6.62 -0.18
CA LEU A 153 -5.96 7.07 -1.52
C LEU A 153 -4.99 8.07 -2.16
N ILE A 154 -4.39 8.98 -1.40
CA ILE A 154 -3.40 9.92 -1.97
C ILE A 154 -2.18 9.15 -2.50
N PRO A 155 -1.54 8.24 -1.73
CA PRO A 155 -0.45 7.44 -2.27
C PRO A 155 -0.86 6.58 -3.46
N LEU A 156 -2.07 6.03 -3.45
CA LEU A 156 -2.61 5.26 -4.57
C LEU A 156 -2.69 6.11 -5.84
N SER A 157 -3.27 7.31 -5.75
CA SER A 157 -3.34 8.25 -6.87
C SER A 157 -1.95 8.61 -7.41
N MET A 158 -1.01 8.89 -6.51
CA MET A 158 0.38 9.18 -6.86
C MET A 158 1.07 8.00 -7.56
N THR A 159 0.87 6.77 -7.08
CA THR A 159 1.41 5.56 -7.73
C THR A 159 0.85 5.37 -9.13
N MET A 160 -0.44 5.63 -9.34
CA MET A 160 -1.07 5.54 -10.67
C MET A 160 -0.55 6.61 -11.62
N SER A 161 -0.36 7.83 -11.14
CA SER A 161 0.25 8.92 -11.93
C SER A 161 1.68 8.56 -12.36
N LEU A 162 2.48 8.02 -11.44
CA LEU A 162 3.84 7.55 -11.74
C LEU A 162 3.86 6.38 -12.74
N LEU A 163 2.98 5.40 -12.58
CA LEU A 163 2.82 4.29 -13.51
C LEU A 163 2.51 4.80 -14.91
N TRP A 164 1.58 5.76 -15.02
CA TRP A 164 1.22 6.38 -16.28
C TRP A 164 2.40 7.10 -16.94
N LYS A 165 3.08 7.98 -16.19
CA LYS A 165 4.26 8.71 -16.71
C LYS A 165 5.40 7.77 -17.12
N THR A 166 5.66 6.74 -16.33
CA THR A 166 6.70 5.74 -16.62
C THR A 166 6.38 4.95 -17.88
N LYS A 167 5.11 4.56 -18.05
CA LYS A 167 4.62 3.93 -19.29
C LYS A 167 4.85 4.85 -20.50
N GLU A 168 4.47 6.12 -20.41
CA GLU A 168 4.68 7.10 -21.50
C GLU A 168 6.16 7.26 -21.83
N SER A 169 7.04 7.40 -20.84
CA SER A 169 8.49 7.49 -21.05
C SER A 169 9.08 6.25 -21.72
N ILE A 170 8.61 5.05 -21.36
CA ILE A 170 9.04 3.81 -22.02
C ILE A 170 8.55 3.80 -23.48
N LEU A 171 7.29 4.13 -23.73
CA LEU A 171 6.73 4.18 -25.08
C LEU A 171 7.50 5.19 -25.95
N THR A 172 7.75 6.40 -25.46
CA THR A 172 8.52 7.40 -26.21
C THR A 172 9.94 6.90 -26.47
N SER A 173 10.62 6.28 -25.50
CA SER A 173 11.96 5.72 -25.72
C SER A 173 11.98 4.64 -26.82
N VAL A 174 11.02 3.71 -26.83
CA VAL A 174 10.96 2.59 -27.79
C VAL A 174 10.59 3.07 -29.20
N PHE A 175 9.72 4.07 -29.30
CA PHE A 175 9.23 4.56 -30.60
C PHE A 175 10.08 5.70 -31.18
N HIS A 176 10.75 6.51 -30.36
CA HIS A 176 11.63 7.59 -30.84
C HIS A 176 13.11 7.20 -30.96
N SER A 177 13.59 6.08 -30.38
CA SER A 177 14.99 5.63 -30.59
C SER A 177 15.27 5.04 -31.98
N ARG A 178 14.36 5.21 -32.94
CA ARG A 178 14.46 4.65 -34.29
C ARG A 178 14.75 5.69 -35.37
N HIS A 179 15.36 6.82 -35.00
CA HIS A 179 15.96 7.80 -35.92
C HIS A 179 17.32 8.27 -35.42
#